data_AF-A0A959L9J9-F1
#
_entry.id   AF-A0A959L9J9-F1
#
_cell.length_a   1.000
_cell.length_b   1.000
_cell.length_c   1.000
_cell.angle_alpha   90.00
_cell.angle_beta   90.00
_cell.angle_gamma   90.00
#
_symmetry.space_group_name_H-M   'P 1'
#
loop_
_entity.id
_entity.type
_entity.pdbx_description
1 polymer ?
#
loop_
_entity_poly.entity_id
_entity_poly.type
_entity_poly.pdbx_seq_one_letter_code
_entity_poly.pdbx_strand_id
1 'polypeptide(L)'
;MKALYDSTSLKISRLITNAYSSSFSIGISLLGQNVRDQVYAIYAFVRLADEIVDSFHGYDQLALFNRFVEDYQLSLENKISTNPVLNVFQNVVNTYQLQDLTQVFLRSMEMDLSKKEYQNFCEYKDYIVGSAEVVGLMCLKVFLDGDEVKYNELKPYAEALGSAFQKVNFLRDINADYETLGRMYFPNTDFENFCDIRKAEIVTEINEEFKVALEGIKKLPENSRLGVYVAYCYYEKLLKKIDRTDAKVLLKNRIRIPGYTKGFVFLVAWVKYRFNVI
;
A
#
# COMPACT_ATOMS: atom_id res chain seq x y z
N MET A 1 -5.94 -25.09 -21.21
CA MET A 1 -6.69 -25.03 -19.94
C MET A 1 -5.98 -24.18 -18.88
N LYS A 2 -4.70 -24.41 -18.55
CA LYS A 2 -3.95 -23.56 -17.59
C LYS A 2 -3.94 -22.07 -17.95
N ALA A 3 -3.71 -21.71 -19.22
CA ALA A 3 -3.73 -20.31 -19.66
C ALA A 3 -5.08 -19.61 -19.42
N LEU A 4 -6.21 -20.33 -19.56
CA LEU A 4 -7.54 -19.78 -19.25
C LEU A 4 -7.65 -19.51 -17.75
N TYR A 5 -7.20 -20.44 -16.91
CA TYR A 5 -7.16 -20.25 -15.46
C TYR A 5 -6.28 -19.06 -15.07
N ASP A 6 -5.04 -18.98 -15.55
CA ASP A 6 -4.12 -17.86 -15.28
C ASP A 6 -4.75 -16.50 -15.67
N SER A 7 -5.37 -16.43 -16.86
CA SER A 7 -6.06 -15.21 -17.32
C SER A 7 -7.29 -14.85 -16.49
N THR A 8 -8.02 -15.85 -15.98
CA THR A 8 -9.21 -15.65 -15.13
C THR A 8 -8.79 -15.19 -13.75
N SER A 9 -7.76 -15.81 -13.19
CA SER A 9 -7.16 -15.44 -11.92
C SER A 9 -6.65 -14.00 -11.93
N LEU A 10 -6.03 -13.55 -13.03
CA LEU A 10 -5.63 -12.15 -13.19
C LEU A 10 -6.83 -11.19 -13.24
N LYS A 11 -7.92 -11.57 -13.92
CA LYS A 11 -9.15 -10.77 -13.92
C LYS A 11 -9.74 -10.64 -12.51
N ILE A 12 -9.68 -11.70 -11.71
CA ILE A 12 -10.10 -11.67 -10.30
C ILE A 12 -9.24 -10.69 -9.50
N SER A 13 -7.91 -10.71 -9.67
CA SER A 13 -7.04 -9.73 -9.01
C SER A 13 -7.39 -8.29 -9.38
N ARG A 14 -7.66 -8.01 -10.66
CA ARG A 14 -8.14 -6.69 -11.10
C ARG A 14 -9.48 -6.30 -10.47
N LEU A 15 -10.42 -7.24 -10.37
CA LEU A 15 -11.72 -7.01 -9.73
C LEU A 15 -11.57 -6.64 -8.25
N ILE A 16 -10.72 -7.37 -7.52
CA ILE A 16 -10.40 -7.06 -6.12
C ILE A 16 -9.84 -5.64 -6.01
N THR A 17 -8.82 -5.29 -6.80
CA THR A 17 -8.23 -3.95 -6.76
C THR A 17 -9.27 -2.84 -6.99
N ASN A 18 -10.13 -3.02 -7.99
CA ASN A 18 -11.18 -2.06 -8.34
C ASN A 18 -12.26 -1.92 -7.27
N ALA A 19 -12.58 -3.01 -6.56
CA ALA A 19 -13.56 -2.99 -5.48
C ALA A 19 -13.04 -2.27 -4.23
N TYR A 20 -11.76 -2.48 -3.87
CA TYR A 20 -11.21 -2.00 -2.60
C TYR A 20 -10.56 -0.62 -2.68
N SER A 21 -10.07 -0.15 -3.84
CA SER A 21 -9.50 1.20 -3.92
C SER A 21 -9.62 1.86 -5.28
N SER A 22 -10.41 2.93 -5.34
CA SER A 22 -10.49 3.79 -6.53
C SER A 22 -9.21 4.60 -6.80
N SER A 23 -8.44 4.97 -5.76
CA SER A 23 -7.20 5.74 -5.98
C SER A 23 -6.10 4.87 -6.57
N PHE A 24 -5.86 3.69 -5.98
CA PHE A 24 -4.85 2.76 -6.49
C PHE A 24 -5.26 2.18 -7.84
N SER A 25 -6.54 1.90 -8.06
CA SER A 25 -7.02 1.42 -9.37
C SER A 25 -6.69 2.39 -10.51
N ILE A 26 -6.85 3.69 -10.29
CA ILE A 26 -6.47 4.70 -11.29
C ILE A 26 -4.94 4.69 -11.48
N GLY A 27 -4.15 4.72 -10.41
CA GLY A 27 -2.69 4.67 -10.48
C GLY A 27 -2.18 3.46 -11.26
N ILE A 28 -2.71 2.26 -10.95
CA ILE A 28 -2.32 1.00 -11.60
C ILE A 28 -2.76 0.99 -13.07
N SER A 29 -3.95 1.50 -13.40
CA SER A 29 -4.42 1.56 -14.79
C SER A 29 -3.54 2.40 -15.71
N LEU A 30 -2.77 3.34 -15.15
CA LEU A 30 -1.84 4.22 -15.87
C LEU A 30 -0.44 3.62 -16.03
N LEU A 31 -0.16 2.48 -15.41
CA LEU A 31 1.10 1.76 -15.61
C LEU A 31 1.14 1.13 -17.00
N GLY A 32 2.34 0.93 -17.53
CA GLY A 32 2.61 0.23 -18.78
C GLY A 32 2.10 -1.20 -18.74
N GLN A 33 1.66 -1.71 -19.90
CA GLN A 33 1.02 -3.03 -20.00
C GLN A 33 1.93 -4.18 -19.52
N ASN A 34 3.24 -3.99 -19.62
CA ASN A 34 4.29 -4.92 -19.21
C ASN A 34 4.44 -5.08 -17.69
N VAL A 35 3.98 -4.11 -16.88
CA VAL A 35 4.09 -4.15 -15.41
C VAL A 35 2.74 -4.13 -14.69
N ARG A 36 1.69 -3.71 -15.39
CA ARG A 36 0.35 -3.47 -14.82
C ARG A 36 -0.25 -4.72 -14.16
N ASP A 37 -0.10 -5.87 -14.79
CA ASP A 37 -0.74 -7.12 -14.35
C ASP A 37 -0.08 -7.70 -13.10
N GLN A 38 1.23 -7.57 -13.02
CA GLN A 38 2.04 -7.92 -11.87
C GLN A 38 1.65 -7.06 -10.66
N VAL A 39 1.42 -5.76 -10.87
CA VAL A 39 1.02 -4.85 -9.79
C VAL A 39 -0.42 -5.11 -9.34
N TYR A 40 -1.34 -5.47 -10.25
CA TYR A 40 -2.66 -5.96 -9.85
C TYR A 40 -2.58 -7.24 -9.00
N ALA A 41 -1.67 -8.17 -9.33
CA ALA A 41 -1.45 -9.37 -8.55
C ALA A 41 -0.90 -9.06 -7.15
N ILE A 42 0.10 -8.17 -7.06
CA ILE A 42 0.65 -7.68 -5.78
C ILE A 42 -0.48 -7.07 -4.94
N TYR A 43 -1.24 -6.12 -5.52
CA TYR A 43 -2.32 -5.44 -4.79
C TYR A 43 -3.38 -6.42 -4.27
N ALA A 44 -3.81 -7.36 -5.12
CA ALA A 44 -4.84 -8.33 -4.73
C ALA A 44 -4.39 -9.26 -3.60
N PHE A 45 -3.11 -9.67 -3.63
CA PHE A 45 -2.52 -10.47 -2.55
C PHE A 45 -2.50 -9.70 -1.23
N VAL A 46 -1.91 -8.49 -1.22
CA VAL A 46 -1.79 -7.72 0.02
C VAL A 46 -3.16 -7.34 0.56
N ARG A 47 -4.12 -6.99 -0.33
CA ARG A 47 -5.50 -6.70 0.07
C ARG A 47 -6.17 -7.91 0.69
N LEU A 48 -6.02 -9.11 0.11
CA LEU A 48 -6.66 -10.29 0.67
C LEU A 48 -6.12 -10.63 2.06
N ALA A 49 -4.81 -10.51 2.27
CA ALA A 49 -4.19 -10.70 3.58
C ALA A 49 -4.68 -9.66 4.61
N ASP A 50 -4.72 -8.38 4.23
CA ASP A 50 -5.23 -7.24 5.01
C ASP A 50 -6.68 -7.50 5.47
N GLU A 51 -7.58 -7.90 4.56
CA GLU A 51 -8.98 -8.15 4.90
C GLU A 51 -9.19 -9.34 5.86
N ILE A 52 -8.35 -10.38 5.78
CA ILE A 52 -8.39 -11.50 6.73
C ILE A 52 -8.17 -11.00 8.16
N VAL A 53 -7.22 -10.07 8.33
CA VAL A 53 -6.82 -9.57 9.66
C VAL A 53 -7.72 -8.42 10.13
N ASP A 54 -8.14 -7.54 9.24
CA ASP A 54 -8.84 -6.30 9.62
C ASP A 54 -10.36 -6.38 9.51
N SER A 55 -10.93 -7.28 8.69
CA SER A 55 -12.37 -7.22 8.36
C SER A 55 -13.16 -8.50 8.63
N PHE A 56 -12.52 -9.66 8.73
CA PHE A 56 -13.22 -10.94 8.92
C PHE A 56 -13.59 -11.23 10.37
N HIS A 57 -14.07 -10.21 11.10
CA HIS A 57 -14.54 -10.36 12.47
C HIS A 57 -15.67 -11.39 12.57
N GLY A 58 -15.69 -12.16 13.66
CA GLY A 58 -16.65 -13.26 13.88
C GLY A 58 -16.23 -14.60 13.25
N TYR A 59 -15.12 -14.64 12.52
CA TYR A 59 -14.46 -15.87 12.07
C TYR A 59 -13.14 -16.10 12.84
N ASP A 60 -12.59 -17.30 12.74
CA ASP A 60 -11.24 -17.60 13.25
C ASP A 60 -10.18 -17.03 12.29
N GLN A 61 -9.89 -15.74 12.46
CA GLN A 61 -8.96 -14.98 11.62
C GLN A 61 -7.55 -15.60 11.64
N LEU A 62 -7.12 -16.14 12.79
CA LEU A 62 -5.82 -16.79 12.92
C LEU A 62 -5.76 -18.08 12.09
N ALA A 63 -6.78 -18.93 12.18
CA ALA A 63 -6.83 -20.14 11.36
C ALA A 63 -6.92 -19.82 9.85
N LEU A 64 -7.71 -18.81 9.47
CA LEU A 64 -7.82 -18.34 8.09
C LEU A 64 -6.49 -17.81 7.56
N PHE A 65 -5.79 -17.00 8.34
CA PHE A 65 -4.49 -16.44 7.98
C PHE A 65 -3.42 -17.52 7.85
N ASN A 66 -3.35 -18.44 8.83
CA ASN A 66 -2.39 -19.56 8.79
C ASN A 66 -2.59 -20.44 7.54
N ARG A 67 -3.85 -20.75 7.20
CA ARG A 67 -4.15 -21.47 5.95
C ARG A 67 -3.76 -20.68 4.71
N PHE A 68 -4.02 -19.38 4.69
CA PHE A 68 -3.64 -18.52 3.58
C PHE A 68 -2.12 -18.49 3.36
N VAL A 69 -1.34 -18.44 4.44
CA VAL A 69 0.13 -18.52 4.40
C VAL A 69 0.60 -19.90 3.91
N GLU A 70 0.01 -20.99 4.39
CA GLU A 70 0.32 -22.35 3.94
C GLU A 70 0.04 -22.53 2.44
N ASP A 71 -1.15 -22.11 1.98
CA ASP A 71 -1.53 -22.15 0.56
C ASP A 71 -0.59 -21.30 -0.30
N TYR A 72 -0.10 -20.17 0.23
CA TYR A 72 0.90 -19.34 -0.45
C TYR A 72 2.23 -20.08 -0.60
N GLN A 73 2.75 -20.71 0.45
CA GLN A 73 4.01 -21.48 0.37
C GLN A 73 3.88 -22.64 -0.63
N LEU A 74 2.79 -23.41 -0.53
CA LEU A 74 2.48 -24.48 -1.48
C LEU A 74 2.37 -23.96 -2.93
N SER A 75 1.85 -22.74 -3.12
CA SER A 75 1.75 -22.15 -4.45
C SER A 75 3.10 -21.78 -5.07
N LEU A 76 4.08 -21.39 -4.25
CA LEU A 76 5.44 -21.12 -4.71
C LEU A 76 6.13 -22.41 -5.15
N GLU A 77 6.04 -23.46 -4.34
CA GLU A 77 6.64 -24.76 -4.61
C GLU A 77 6.04 -25.43 -5.86
N ASN A 78 4.71 -25.48 -5.92
CA ASN A 78 3.99 -26.15 -7.00
C ASN A 78 3.88 -25.30 -8.27
N LYS A 79 4.16 -23.99 -8.18
CA LYS A 79 3.98 -23.00 -9.25
C LYS A 79 2.55 -22.92 -9.79
N ILE A 80 1.58 -23.26 -8.93
CA ILE A 80 0.14 -23.22 -9.18
C ILE A 80 -0.60 -23.15 -7.83
N SER A 81 -1.73 -22.47 -7.80
CA SER A 81 -2.66 -22.50 -6.65
C SER A 81 -4.09 -22.64 -7.14
N THR A 82 -4.95 -23.30 -6.36
CA THR A 82 -6.40 -23.28 -6.57
C THR A 82 -7.05 -21.97 -6.09
N ASN A 83 -6.34 -21.19 -5.28
CA ASN A 83 -6.72 -19.81 -4.98
C ASN A 83 -6.27 -18.90 -6.14
N PRO A 84 -7.20 -18.23 -6.85
CA PRO A 84 -6.86 -17.42 -8.01
C PRO A 84 -5.90 -16.26 -7.70
N VAL A 85 -6.02 -15.64 -6.53
CA VAL A 85 -5.13 -14.54 -6.12
C VAL A 85 -3.70 -15.05 -5.95
N LEU A 86 -3.54 -16.16 -5.23
CA LEU A 86 -2.24 -16.80 -5.03
C LEU A 86 -1.64 -17.31 -6.34
N ASN A 87 -2.46 -17.84 -7.25
CA ASN A 87 -1.97 -18.39 -8.52
C ASN A 87 -1.26 -17.34 -9.39
N VAL A 88 -1.77 -16.11 -9.42
CA VAL A 88 -1.11 -15.02 -10.17
C VAL A 88 0.05 -14.46 -9.36
N PHE A 89 -0.15 -14.24 -8.05
CA PHE A 89 0.86 -13.63 -7.21
C PHE A 89 2.12 -14.48 -7.10
N GLN A 90 2.02 -15.80 -6.94
CA GLN A 90 3.17 -16.71 -6.90
C GLN A 90 4.03 -16.60 -8.16
N ASN A 91 3.40 -16.36 -9.32
CA ASN A 91 4.13 -16.19 -10.58
C ASN A 91 4.98 -14.91 -10.53
N VAL A 92 4.43 -13.82 -10.00
CA VAL A 92 5.17 -12.57 -9.78
C VAL A 92 6.30 -12.78 -8.78
N VAL A 93 6.04 -13.45 -7.66
CA VAL A 93 7.06 -13.74 -6.63
C VAL A 93 8.22 -14.56 -7.21
N ASN A 94 7.91 -15.63 -7.95
CA ASN A 94 8.92 -16.47 -8.58
C ASN A 94 9.69 -15.75 -9.70
N THR A 95 9.05 -14.82 -10.42
CA THR A 95 9.68 -14.05 -11.51
C THR A 95 10.64 -12.99 -10.97
N TYR A 96 10.24 -12.25 -9.93
CA TYR A 96 10.98 -11.09 -9.41
C TYR A 96 11.67 -11.35 -8.06
N GLN A 97 11.68 -12.61 -7.60
CA GLN A 97 12.31 -13.04 -6.34
C GLN A 97 11.82 -12.23 -5.12
N LEU A 98 10.50 -12.18 -4.92
CA LEU A 98 9.85 -11.34 -3.90
C LEU A 98 9.60 -12.06 -2.57
N GLN A 99 10.15 -13.26 -2.36
CA GLN A 99 9.83 -14.12 -1.21
C GLN A 99 10.15 -13.40 0.11
N ASP A 100 11.34 -12.78 0.21
CA ASP A 100 11.77 -12.09 1.43
C ASP A 100 10.87 -10.90 1.77
N LEU A 101 10.53 -10.09 0.77
CA LEU A 101 9.61 -8.95 0.95
C LEU A 101 8.21 -9.42 1.36
N THR A 102 7.76 -10.54 0.80
CA THR A 102 6.44 -11.12 1.11
C THR A 102 6.42 -11.67 2.52
N GLN A 103 7.51 -12.29 2.97
CA GLN A 103 7.62 -12.79 4.34
C GLN A 103 7.58 -11.67 5.37
N VAL A 104 8.25 -10.54 5.09
CA VAL A 104 8.19 -9.35 5.95
C VAL A 104 6.75 -8.81 6.03
N PHE A 105 6.05 -8.75 4.89
CA PHE A 105 4.64 -8.35 4.85
C PHE A 105 3.74 -9.28 5.67
N LEU A 106 3.83 -10.60 5.44
CA LEU A 106 3.01 -11.58 6.16
C LEU A 106 3.28 -11.56 7.67
N ARG A 107 4.51 -11.32 8.09
CA ARG A 107 4.84 -11.16 9.52
C ARG A 107 4.14 -9.96 10.14
N SER A 108 4.04 -8.83 9.42
CA SER A 108 3.28 -7.67 9.93
C SER A 108 1.78 -7.98 10.05
N MET A 109 1.20 -8.70 9.09
CA MET A 109 -0.20 -9.12 9.17
C MET A 109 -0.44 -10.12 10.33
N GLU A 110 0.50 -11.03 10.58
CA GLU A 110 0.44 -11.94 11.74
C GLU A 110 0.51 -11.20 13.08
N MET A 111 1.35 -10.16 13.16
CA MET A 111 1.44 -9.31 14.36
C MET A 111 0.09 -8.64 14.66
N ASP A 112 -0.65 -8.23 13.64
CA ASP A 112 -1.95 -7.57 13.80
C ASP A 112 -3.03 -8.52 14.36
N LEU A 113 -2.92 -9.84 14.15
CA LEU A 113 -3.84 -10.82 14.76
C LEU A 113 -3.67 -10.97 16.27
N SER A 114 -2.51 -10.59 16.82
CA SER A 114 -2.15 -10.84 18.23
C SER A 114 -1.89 -9.57 19.04
N LYS A 115 -1.46 -8.47 18.41
CA LYS A 115 -1.09 -7.23 19.09
C LYS A 115 -2.23 -6.21 19.11
N LYS A 116 -2.49 -5.67 20.31
CA LYS A 116 -3.48 -4.61 20.54
C LYS A 116 -2.86 -3.21 20.63
N GLU A 117 -1.61 -3.10 21.07
CA GLU A 117 -0.90 -1.83 21.24
C GLU A 117 0.56 -1.95 20.79
N TYR A 118 1.08 -0.96 20.06
CA TYR A 118 2.50 -0.83 19.76
C TYR A 118 3.15 -0.01 20.87
N GLN A 119 4.13 -0.60 21.57
CA GLN A 119 4.64 -0.05 22.83
C GLN A 119 5.81 0.92 22.64
N ASN A 120 6.48 0.89 21.47
CA ASN A 120 7.64 1.74 21.23
C ASN A 120 7.82 2.11 19.75
N PHE A 121 8.69 3.10 19.52
CA PHE A 121 9.01 3.64 18.20
C PHE A 121 9.55 2.59 17.23
N CYS A 122 10.30 1.58 17.72
CA CYS A 122 10.83 0.51 16.87
C CYS A 122 9.70 -0.35 16.32
N GLU A 123 8.72 -0.73 17.13
CA GLU A 123 7.58 -1.53 16.67
C GLU A 123 6.70 -0.77 15.66
N TYR A 124 6.50 0.53 15.86
CA TYR A 124 5.82 1.40 14.89
C TYR A 124 6.54 1.42 13.54
N LYS A 125 7.87 1.57 13.56
CA LYS A 125 8.68 1.59 12.35
C LYS A 125 8.66 0.22 11.65
N ASP A 126 8.86 -0.86 12.39
CA ASP A 126 8.81 -2.22 11.86
C ASP A 126 7.45 -2.54 11.24
N TYR A 127 6.37 -2.02 11.83
CA TYR A 127 5.03 -2.15 11.26
C TYR A 127 4.89 -1.39 9.94
N ILE A 128 5.35 -0.13 9.85
CA ILE A 128 5.31 0.62 8.58
C ILE A 128 6.11 -0.09 7.49
N VAL A 129 7.31 -0.60 7.85
CA VAL A 129 8.17 -1.36 6.95
C VAL A 129 7.38 -2.52 6.35
N GLY A 130 6.82 -3.39 7.18
CA GLY A 130 6.15 -4.59 6.68
C GLY A 130 4.72 -4.38 6.18
N SER A 131 3.98 -3.36 6.62
CA SER A 131 2.61 -3.11 6.11
C SER A 131 2.58 -2.31 4.81
N ALA A 132 3.59 -1.48 4.53
CA ALA A 132 3.54 -0.56 3.38
C ALA A 132 4.84 -0.42 2.59
N GLU A 133 6.00 -0.26 3.23
CA GLU A 133 7.25 -0.05 2.50
C GLU A 133 7.59 -1.26 1.62
N VAL A 134 7.47 -2.47 2.15
CA VAL A 134 7.70 -3.72 1.39
C VAL A 134 6.81 -3.86 0.17
N VAL A 135 5.58 -3.34 0.20
CA VAL A 135 4.67 -3.36 -0.97
C VAL A 135 5.19 -2.42 -2.05
N GLY A 136 5.69 -1.25 -1.67
CA GLY A 136 6.39 -0.33 -2.56
C GLY A 136 7.64 -0.96 -3.19
N LEU A 137 8.40 -1.71 -2.39
CA LEU A 137 9.58 -2.45 -2.85
C LEU A 137 9.25 -3.60 -3.81
N MET A 138 8.17 -4.35 -3.57
CA MET A 138 7.67 -5.34 -4.53
C MET A 138 7.32 -4.69 -5.87
N CYS A 139 6.61 -3.55 -5.84
CA CYS A 139 6.29 -2.81 -7.06
C CYS A 139 7.54 -2.28 -7.75
N LEU A 140 8.54 -1.79 -7.00
CA LEU A 140 9.79 -1.27 -7.55
C LEU A 140 10.57 -2.36 -8.31
N LYS A 141 10.66 -3.59 -7.77
CA LYS A 141 11.27 -4.74 -8.47
C LYS A 141 10.61 -4.98 -9.82
N VAL A 142 9.27 -4.95 -9.86
CA VAL A 142 8.49 -5.11 -11.10
C VAL A 142 8.75 -3.96 -12.07
N PHE A 143 8.76 -2.72 -11.60
CA PHE A 143 8.98 -1.54 -12.46
C PHE A 143 10.32 -1.55 -13.16
N LEU A 144 11.35 -2.05 -12.46
CA LEU A 144 12.73 -2.12 -12.91
C LEU A 144 13.08 -3.46 -13.58
N ASP A 145 12.10 -4.34 -13.76
CA ASP A 145 12.28 -5.66 -14.36
C ASP A 145 13.40 -6.50 -13.70
N GLY A 146 13.52 -6.40 -12.37
CA GLY A 146 14.56 -7.09 -11.61
C GLY A 146 15.98 -6.51 -11.68
N ASP A 147 16.18 -5.31 -12.25
CA ASP A 147 17.49 -4.62 -12.24
C ASP A 147 17.91 -4.25 -10.80
N GLU A 148 18.78 -5.08 -10.21
CA GLU A 148 19.25 -4.93 -8.83
C GLU A 148 20.01 -3.62 -8.57
N VAL A 149 20.74 -3.11 -9.57
CA VAL A 149 21.55 -1.89 -9.39
C VAL A 149 20.62 -0.69 -9.24
N LYS A 150 19.66 -0.55 -10.17
CA LYS A 150 18.65 0.52 -10.07
C LYS A 150 17.71 0.32 -8.90
N TYR A 151 17.40 -0.93 -8.56
CA TYR A 151 16.56 -1.24 -7.40
C TYR A 151 17.20 -0.71 -6.12
N ASN A 152 18.48 -0.99 -5.90
CA ASN A 152 19.20 -0.50 -4.73
C ASN A 152 19.36 1.02 -4.74
N GLU A 153 19.53 1.65 -5.91
CA GLU A 153 19.53 3.12 -6.02
C GLU A 153 18.18 3.73 -5.62
N LEU A 154 17.07 3.13 -6.08
CA LEU A 154 15.73 3.70 -5.93
C LEU A 154 15.00 3.27 -4.65
N LYS A 155 15.48 2.22 -3.98
CA LYS A 155 14.90 1.64 -2.77
C LYS A 155 14.59 2.68 -1.69
N PRO A 156 15.49 3.60 -1.29
CA PRO A 156 15.20 4.57 -0.24
C PRO A 156 14.02 5.51 -0.57
N TYR A 157 13.82 5.83 -1.85
CA TYR A 157 12.69 6.68 -2.26
C TYR A 157 11.36 5.92 -2.26
N ALA A 158 11.39 4.62 -2.59
CA ALA A 158 10.21 3.76 -2.52
C ALA A 158 9.79 3.49 -1.07
N GLU A 159 10.75 3.29 -0.17
CA GLU A 159 10.52 3.19 1.28
C GLU A 159 9.88 4.49 1.81
N ALA A 160 10.44 5.65 1.49
CA ALA A 160 9.87 6.94 1.89
C ALA A 160 8.42 7.13 1.38
N LEU A 161 8.13 6.72 0.14
CA LEU A 161 6.77 6.80 -0.40
C LEU A 161 5.80 5.87 0.32
N GLY A 162 6.22 4.63 0.59
CA GLY A 162 5.42 3.64 1.32
C GLY A 162 5.11 4.10 2.74
N SER A 163 6.12 4.57 3.46
CA SER A 163 6.00 5.17 4.80
C SER A 163 5.01 6.34 4.80
N ALA A 164 5.19 7.30 3.89
CA ALA A 164 4.30 8.47 3.79
C ALA A 164 2.85 8.06 3.51
N PHE A 165 2.60 7.11 2.59
CA PHE A 165 1.25 6.62 2.32
C PHE A 165 0.62 5.98 3.55
N GLN A 166 1.39 5.21 4.32
CA GLN A 166 0.87 4.53 5.49
C GLN A 166 0.54 5.49 6.63
N LYS A 167 1.40 6.48 6.89
CA LYS A 167 1.12 7.54 7.87
C LYS A 167 -0.11 8.36 7.48
N VAL A 168 -0.32 8.63 6.19
CA VAL A 168 -1.56 9.25 5.71
C VAL A 168 -2.77 8.34 5.94
N ASN A 169 -2.65 7.02 5.75
CA ASN A 169 -3.73 6.08 6.05
C ASN A 169 -4.07 6.12 7.55
N PHE A 170 -3.09 6.09 8.45
CA PHE A 170 -3.32 6.20 9.90
C PHE A 170 -4.03 7.50 10.28
N LEU A 171 -3.58 8.66 9.77
CA LEU A 171 -4.27 9.93 10.05
C LEU A 171 -5.69 9.97 9.50
N ARG A 172 -5.91 9.35 8.34
CA ARG A 172 -7.22 9.29 7.68
C ARG A 172 -8.22 8.45 8.47
N ASP A 173 -7.74 7.33 9.02
CA ASP A 173 -8.55 6.25 9.59
C ASP A 173 -8.49 6.21 11.13
N ILE A 174 -7.82 7.19 11.77
CA ILE A 174 -7.58 7.28 13.22
C ILE A 174 -8.79 6.95 14.11
N ASN A 175 -10.00 7.40 13.75
CA ASN A 175 -11.22 7.09 14.49
C ASN A 175 -11.65 5.62 14.32
N ALA A 176 -11.64 5.11 13.09
CA ALA A 176 -12.07 3.75 12.81
C ALA A 176 -11.09 2.74 13.42
N ASP A 177 -9.79 3.01 13.33
CA ASP A 177 -8.74 2.17 13.91
C ASP A 177 -8.84 2.12 15.44
N TYR A 178 -9.17 3.24 16.08
CA TYR A 178 -9.37 3.28 17.53
C TYR A 178 -10.67 2.58 17.96
N GLU A 179 -11.81 2.91 17.36
CA GLU A 179 -13.12 2.37 17.77
C GLU A 179 -13.29 0.89 17.43
N THR A 180 -12.76 0.45 16.28
CA THR A 180 -13.00 -0.91 15.76
C THR A 180 -11.88 -1.86 16.16
N LEU A 181 -10.63 -1.40 16.08
CA LEU A 181 -9.45 -2.24 16.28
C LEU A 181 -8.77 -1.97 17.63
N GLY A 182 -9.12 -0.90 18.33
CA GLY A 182 -8.48 -0.49 19.58
C GLY A 182 -7.05 0.02 19.38
N ARG A 183 -6.67 0.43 18.17
CA ARG A 183 -5.28 0.73 17.79
C ARG A 183 -5.05 2.23 17.65
N MET A 184 -3.85 2.67 18.04
CA MET A 184 -3.31 3.97 17.67
C MET A 184 -1.82 3.82 17.37
N TYR A 185 -1.44 4.16 16.13
CA TYR A 185 -0.15 3.78 15.57
C TYR A 185 0.99 4.74 15.91
N PHE A 186 0.70 6.04 16.09
CA PHE A 186 1.75 7.04 16.26
C PHE A 186 2.40 6.95 17.65
N PRO A 187 3.73 6.83 17.76
CA PRO A 187 4.40 6.68 19.05
C PRO A 187 4.20 7.91 19.92
N ASN A 188 4.17 7.70 21.25
CA ASN A 188 3.97 8.74 22.27
C ASN A 188 2.75 9.63 22.03
N THR A 189 1.74 9.07 21.37
CA THR A 189 0.45 9.70 21.17
C THR A 189 -0.56 8.83 21.93
N ASP A 190 -1.68 9.38 22.34
CA ASP A 190 -2.86 8.60 22.70
C ASP A 190 -4.07 9.29 22.05
N PHE A 191 -5.18 8.57 21.95
CA PHE A 191 -6.37 9.08 21.28
C PHE A 191 -6.93 10.32 22.00
N GLU A 192 -6.81 10.38 23.34
CA GLU A 192 -7.34 11.46 24.17
C GLU A 192 -6.53 12.76 24.09
N ASN A 193 -5.20 12.67 23.92
CA ASN A 193 -4.28 13.80 23.84
C ASN A 193 -3.89 14.16 22.39
N PHE A 194 -4.46 13.49 21.39
CA PHE A 194 -4.24 13.86 19.99
C PHE A 194 -4.79 15.26 19.70
N CYS A 195 -3.90 16.19 19.33
CA CYS A 195 -4.21 17.60 19.13
C CYS A 195 -3.56 18.15 17.85
N ASP A 196 -3.90 19.39 17.48
CA ASP A 196 -3.41 20.01 16.25
C ASP A 196 -1.89 20.21 16.22
N ILE A 197 -1.25 20.37 17.39
CA ILE A 197 0.22 20.45 17.49
C ILE A 197 0.83 19.13 17.05
N ARG A 198 0.39 18.01 17.63
CA ARG A 198 0.89 16.67 17.29
C ARG A 198 0.59 16.30 15.84
N LYS A 199 -0.61 16.65 15.36
CA LYS A 199 -1.00 16.50 13.95
C LYS A 199 -0.03 17.25 13.03
N ALA A 200 0.32 18.49 13.34
CA ALA A 200 1.22 19.31 12.53
C ALA A 200 2.65 18.73 12.46
N GLU A 201 3.15 18.15 13.56
CA GLU A 201 4.44 17.44 13.57
C GLU A 201 4.44 16.25 12.60
N ILE A 202 3.41 15.39 12.69
CA ILE A 202 3.26 14.21 11.81
C ILE A 202 3.10 14.66 10.35
N VAL A 203 2.29 15.68 10.08
CA VAL A 203 2.11 16.23 8.73
C VAL A 203 3.43 16.77 8.17
N THR A 204 4.27 17.38 9.01
CA THR A 204 5.59 17.88 8.60
C THR A 204 6.50 16.72 8.19
N GLU A 205 6.57 15.66 9.00
CA GLU A 205 7.33 14.44 8.71
C GLU A 205 6.88 13.81 7.37
N ILE A 206 5.57 13.63 7.17
CA ILE A 206 5.03 13.07 5.91
C ILE A 206 5.40 13.95 4.70
N ASN A 207 5.36 15.28 4.85
CA ASN A 207 5.74 16.19 3.76
C ASN A 207 7.22 16.07 3.40
N GLU A 208 8.11 15.81 4.36
CA GLU A 208 9.53 15.56 4.10
C GLU A 208 9.73 14.25 3.33
N GLU A 209 9.06 13.18 3.75
CA GLU A 209 9.07 11.90 3.04
C GLU A 209 8.51 12.04 1.62
N PHE A 210 7.44 12.82 1.43
CA PHE A 210 6.91 13.11 0.08
C PHE A 210 7.88 13.89 -0.80
N LYS A 211 8.72 14.77 -0.24
CA LYS A 211 9.76 15.45 -1.03
C LYS A 211 10.82 14.45 -1.49
N VAL A 212 11.27 13.57 -0.60
CA VAL A 212 12.22 12.49 -0.92
C VAL A 212 11.63 11.58 -2.00
N ALA A 213 10.41 11.09 -1.78
CA ALA A 213 9.73 10.21 -2.72
C ALA A 213 9.58 10.82 -4.12
N LEU A 214 9.27 12.12 -4.22
CA LEU A 214 9.13 12.80 -5.51
C LEU A 214 10.42 12.76 -6.35
N GLU A 215 11.59 12.87 -5.72
CA GLU A 215 12.88 12.71 -6.41
C GLU A 215 13.06 11.30 -6.98
N GLY A 216 12.65 10.26 -6.24
CA GLY A 216 12.63 8.90 -6.75
C GLY A 216 11.64 8.70 -7.90
N ILE A 217 10.44 9.29 -7.79
CA ILE A 217 9.42 9.21 -8.84
C ILE A 217 9.96 9.76 -10.17
N LYS A 218 10.67 10.90 -10.16
CA LYS A 218 11.28 11.47 -11.37
C LYS A 218 12.25 10.51 -12.07
N LYS A 219 12.93 9.65 -11.31
CA LYS A 219 13.90 8.66 -11.81
C LYS A 219 13.28 7.35 -12.28
N LEU A 220 12.00 7.08 -11.96
CA LEU A 220 11.33 5.85 -12.38
C LEU A 220 11.26 5.71 -13.91
N PRO A 221 11.27 4.49 -14.45
CA PRO A 221 11.04 4.25 -15.87
C PRO A 221 9.65 4.72 -16.33
N GLU A 222 9.52 5.04 -17.62
CA GLU A 222 8.27 5.58 -18.20
C GLU A 222 7.06 4.66 -18.03
N ASN A 223 7.29 3.35 -17.96
CA ASN A 223 6.26 2.34 -17.73
C ASN A 223 5.57 2.47 -16.35
N SER A 224 6.12 3.21 -15.40
CA SER A 224 5.61 3.29 -14.03
C SER A 224 5.46 4.71 -13.51
N ARG A 225 6.29 5.64 -14.00
CA ARG A 225 6.39 7.01 -13.51
C ARG A 225 5.04 7.73 -13.38
N LEU A 226 4.22 7.74 -14.45
CA LEU A 226 2.93 8.44 -14.43
C LEU A 226 1.96 7.83 -13.40
N GLY A 227 1.84 6.51 -13.34
CA GLY A 227 0.94 5.83 -12.42
C GLY A 227 1.30 6.09 -10.96
N VAL A 228 2.59 6.02 -10.63
CA VAL A 228 3.11 6.32 -9.29
C VAL A 228 2.94 7.81 -8.95
N TYR A 229 3.23 8.72 -9.90
CA TYR A 229 3.05 10.15 -9.71
C TYR A 229 1.58 10.54 -9.44
N VAL A 230 0.63 9.93 -10.15
CA VAL A 230 -0.80 10.16 -9.90
C VAL A 230 -1.22 9.67 -8.52
N ALA A 231 -0.74 8.48 -8.09
CA ALA A 231 -0.99 7.99 -6.74
C ALA A 231 -0.42 8.94 -5.68
N TYR A 232 0.82 9.43 -5.88
CA TYR A 232 1.46 10.44 -5.05
C TYR A 232 0.60 11.70 -4.93
N CYS A 233 0.13 12.26 -6.05
CA CYS A 233 -0.71 13.47 -6.04
C CYS A 233 -2.04 13.27 -5.31
N TYR A 234 -2.64 12.07 -5.37
CA TYR A 234 -3.84 11.79 -4.57
C TYR A 234 -3.55 11.80 -3.08
N TYR A 235 -2.48 11.15 -2.65
CA TYR A 235 -2.11 11.10 -1.24
C TYR A 235 -1.64 12.46 -0.71
N GLU A 236 -0.90 13.23 -1.50
CA GLU A 236 -0.51 14.62 -1.16
C GLU A 236 -1.75 15.51 -1.01
N LYS A 237 -2.75 15.37 -1.90
CA LYS A 237 -4.02 16.10 -1.79
C LYS A 237 -4.83 15.68 -0.56
N LEU A 238 -4.76 14.41 -0.18
CA LEU A 238 -5.44 13.87 1.00
C LEU A 238 -4.80 14.45 2.26
N LEU A 239 -3.46 14.43 2.34
CA LEU A 239 -2.71 15.04 3.43
C LEU A 239 -3.06 16.53 3.59
N LYS A 240 -3.08 17.29 2.49
CA LYS A 240 -3.51 18.71 2.52
C LYS A 240 -4.92 18.92 3.06
N LYS A 241 -5.83 17.95 2.87
CA LYS A 241 -7.18 18.00 3.43
C LYS A 241 -7.17 17.66 4.93
N ILE A 242 -6.40 16.66 5.33
CA ILE A 242 -6.19 16.26 6.74
C ILE A 242 -5.60 17.42 7.54
N ASP A 243 -4.55 18.05 7.02
CA ASP A 243 -3.85 19.18 7.65
C ASP A 243 -4.80 20.34 8.00
N ARG A 244 -5.69 20.68 7.05
CA ARG A 244 -6.72 21.73 7.20
C ARG A 244 -7.90 21.33 8.09
N THR A 245 -7.99 20.07 8.51
CA THR A 245 -9.10 19.57 9.34
C THR A 245 -8.65 19.56 10.79
N ASP A 246 -9.42 20.16 11.69
CA ASP A 246 -9.11 20.15 13.14
C ASP A 246 -8.94 18.71 13.65
N ALA A 247 -7.97 18.49 14.54
CA ALA A 247 -7.69 17.17 15.10
C ALA A 247 -8.94 16.53 15.72
N LYS A 248 -9.78 17.32 16.41
CA LYS A 248 -11.06 16.86 17.00
C LYS A 248 -12.07 16.35 15.97
N VAL A 249 -12.00 16.85 14.74
CA VAL A 249 -12.87 16.40 13.63
C VAL A 249 -12.32 15.12 13.01
N LEU A 250 -10.99 14.99 12.90
CA LEU A 250 -10.32 13.75 12.45
C LEU A 250 -10.64 12.57 13.38
N LEU A 251 -10.66 12.81 14.69
CA LEU A 251 -11.03 11.81 15.70
C LEU A 251 -12.49 11.35 15.61
N LYS A 252 -13.32 11.95 14.76
CA LYS A 252 -14.74 11.58 14.59
C LYS A 252 -15.11 11.18 13.16
N ASN A 253 -14.33 11.60 12.17
CA ASN A 253 -14.70 11.46 10.77
C ASN A 253 -13.53 10.96 9.94
N ARG A 254 -13.81 9.94 9.15
CA ARG A 254 -12.90 9.48 8.11
C ARG A 254 -12.79 10.50 6.98
N ILE A 255 -11.58 10.95 6.66
CA ILE A 255 -11.36 11.91 5.57
C ILE A 255 -11.21 11.19 4.23
N ARG A 256 -11.91 11.67 3.19
CA ARG A 256 -11.77 11.12 1.83
C ARG A 256 -11.68 12.24 0.79
N ILE A 257 -11.05 11.92 -0.34
CA ILE A 257 -11.09 12.77 -1.53
C ILE A 257 -12.33 12.39 -2.37
N PRO A 258 -13.23 13.32 -2.67
CA PRO A 258 -14.37 13.08 -3.54
C PRO A 258 -13.95 12.66 -4.96
N GLY A 259 -14.77 11.85 -5.63
CA GLY A 259 -14.46 11.31 -6.97
C GLY A 259 -14.18 12.39 -8.02
N TYR A 260 -14.94 13.48 -8.04
CA TYR A 260 -14.72 14.61 -8.96
C TYR A 260 -13.36 15.29 -8.75
N THR A 261 -12.92 15.40 -7.50
CA THR A 261 -11.58 15.93 -7.19
C THR A 261 -10.49 15.00 -7.70
N LYS A 262 -10.73 13.69 -7.74
CA LYS A 262 -9.76 12.74 -8.31
C LYS A 262 -9.55 12.97 -9.80
N GLY A 263 -10.63 13.19 -10.56
CA GLY A 263 -10.53 13.54 -11.98
C GLY A 263 -9.72 14.82 -12.22
N PHE A 264 -9.91 15.85 -11.40
CA PHE A 264 -9.12 17.08 -11.48
C PHE A 264 -7.64 16.86 -11.11
N VAL A 265 -7.36 16.13 -10.03
CA VAL A 265 -5.97 15.82 -9.62
C VAL A 265 -5.26 15.02 -10.70
N PHE A 266 -5.94 14.04 -11.30
CA PHE A 266 -5.41 13.30 -12.46
C PHE A 266 -5.07 14.24 -13.62
N LEU A 267 -5.99 15.12 -14.01
CA LEU A 267 -5.76 16.04 -15.14
C LEU A 267 -4.54 16.94 -14.88
N VAL A 268 -4.43 17.51 -13.68
CA VAL A 268 -3.28 18.36 -13.30
C VAL A 268 -1.98 17.55 -13.31
N ALA A 269 -1.98 16.35 -12.73
CA ALA A 269 -0.81 15.48 -12.70
C ALA A 269 -0.37 15.07 -14.10
N TRP A 270 -1.32 14.72 -14.97
CA TRP A 270 -1.07 14.35 -16.36
C TRP A 270 -0.47 15.52 -17.16
N VAL A 271 -1.01 16.74 -16.99
CA VAL A 271 -0.44 17.94 -17.63
C VAL A 271 1.00 18.17 -17.17
N LYS A 272 1.26 18.18 -15.85
CA LYS A 272 2.63 18.36 -15.33
C LYS A 272 3.59 17.31 -15.85
N TYR A 273 3.18 16.05 -15.88
CA TYR A 273 3.96 14.95 -16.44
C TYR A 273 4.25 15.16 -17.93
N ARG A 274 3.23 15.52 -18.72
CA ARG A 274 3.34 15.68 -20.18
C ARG A 274 4.30 16.80 -20.58
N PHE A 275 4.36 17.86 -19.78
CA PHE A 275 5.24 19.01 -19.99
C PHE A 275 6.58 18.90 -19.22
N ASN A 276 6.86 17.76 -18.59
CA ASN A 276 8.09 17.49 -17.83
C ASN A 276 8.35 18.52 -16.71
N VAL A 277 7.28 18.92 -16.01
CA VAL A 277 7.27 19.93 -14.92
C VAL A 277 6.99 19.27 -13.56
N ILE A 278 7.30 17.98 -13.43
CA ILE A 278 7.18 17.23 -12.16
C ILE A 278 8.43 17.38 -11.31
#